data_AF-A0A2V6VYA2-F1
#
_entry.id   AF-A0A2V6VYA2-F1
#
_cell.length_a   1.000
_cell.length_b   1.000
_cell.length_c   1.000
_cell.angle_alpha   90.00
_cell.angle_beta   90.00
_cell.angle_gamma   90.00
#
_symmetry.space_group_name_H-M   'P 1'
#
loop_
_entity.id
_entity.type
_entity.pdbx_description
1 polymer ?
#
loop_
_entity_poly.entity_id
_entity_poly.type
_entity_poly.pdbx_seq_one_letter_code
_entity_poly.pdbx_strand_id
1 'polypeptide(L)'
;MFLACIATLGGLFWMRRPAVDGVLDTSWTAPTTNADGSPLTDLKSYRVYYSTTNPPCPDGPFVTVRSWTARPAPDQRVSVRLTGLTLGQLYYVAVSAVNSRGSSGCTPAVSARARPP
;
A
#
# COMPACT_ATOMS: atom_id res chain seq x y z
N MET A 1 -7.55 -62.56 6.05
CA MET A 1 -6.49 -62.46 7.05
C MET A 1 -6.23 -60.98 7.26
N PHE A 2 -6.56 -60.47 8.45
CA PHE A 2 -6.29 -59.07 8.84
C PHE A 2 -4.79 -58.87 9.04
N LEU A 3 -4.25 -57.74 8.59
CA LEU A 3 -3.44 -56.87 9.44
C LEU A 3 -3.33 -55.46 8.83
N ALA A 4 -3.64 -54.46 9.65
CA ALA A 4 -3.47 -53.03 9.38
C ALA A 4 -2.05 -52.57 9.75
N CYS A 5 -1.59 -51.45 9.18
CA CYS A 5 -0.59 -50.60 9.82
C CYS A 5 -0.84 -49.12 9.45
N ILE A 6 -0.99 -48.29 10.48
CA ILE A 6 -1.25 -46.84 10.45
C ILE A 6 0.08 -46.12 10.64
N ALA A 7 0.32 -45.00 9.93
CA ALA A 7 1.02 -43.82 10.48
C ALA A 7 0.85 -42.59 9.56
N THR A 8 0.30 -41.52 10.15
CA THR A 8 0.04 -40.17 9.65
C THR A 8 1.28 -39.27 9.59
N LEU A 9 1.25 -38.19 8.79
CA LEU A 9 1.39 -36.77 9.21
C LEU A 9 1.98 -35.89 8.08
N GLY A 10 1.43 -34.68 7.92
CA GLY A 10 2.06 -33.63 7.09
C GLY A 10 1.13 -32.82 6.21
N GLY A 11 -0.19 -32.83 6.45
CA GLY A 11 -1.05 -31.80 5.89
C GLY A 11 -0.67 -30.46 6.52
N LEU A 12 0.18 -29.68 5.85
CA LEU A 12 0.36 -28.26 6.11
C LEU A 12 -0.92 -27.56 5.66
N PHE A 13 -2.00 -27.81 6.41
CA PHE A 13 -3.24 -27.06 6.32
C PHE A 13 -2.89 -25.70 6.89
N TRP A 14 -2.40 -24.81 6.04
CA TRP A 14 -2.38 -23.40 6.33
C TRP A 14 -3.81 -23.04 6.70
N MET A 15 -4.10 -22.94 8.00
CA MET A 15 -5.21 -22.14 8.45
C MET A 15 -4.89 -20.74 7.93
N ARG A 16 -5.41 -20.42 6.74
CA ARG A 16 -5.78 -19.05 6.45
C ARG A 16 -6.80 -18.73 7.52
N ARG A 17 -6.33 -18.18 8.65
CA ARG A 17 -7.20 -17.43 9.54
C ARG A 17 -8.09 -16.60 8.61
N PRO A 18 -9.42 -16.62 8.75
CA PRO A 18 -10.23 -15.70 7.97
C PRO A 18 -9.64 -14.33 8.27
N ALA A 19 -8.96 -13.75 7.29
CA ALA A 19 -8.52 -12.38 7.38
C ALA A 19 -9.83 -11.63 7.42
N VAL A 20 -10.24 -11.18 8.60
CA VAL A 20 -11.29 -10.19 8.65
C VAL A 20 -10.72 -9.02 7.86
N ASP A 21 -11.43 -8.62 6.80
CA ASP A 21 -10.97 -7.58 5.89
C ASP A 21 -10.83 -6.28 6.67
N GLY A 22 -9.59 -5.94 7.00
CA GLY A 22 -9.20 -4.68 7.58
C GLY A 22 -9.03 -3.62 6.49
N VAL A 23 -9.19 -2.37 6.92
CA VAL A 23 -8.99 -1.20 6.06
C VAL A 23 -8.00 -0.21 6.66
N LEU A 24 -7.39 0.58 5.79
CA LEU A 24 -6.63 1.78 6.15
C LEU A 24 -7.04 2.94 5.25
N ASP A 25 -7.49 4.03 5.85
CA ASP A 25 -7.71 5.29 5.15
C ASP A 25 -6.40 6.08 5.11
N THR A 26 -5.92 6.36 3.91
CA THR A 26 -4.66 7.07 3.70
C THR A 26 -4.95 8.39 3.01
N SER A 27 -4.22 9.44 3.40
CA SER A 27 -4.32 10.74 2.74
C SER A 27 -2.97 11.45 2.71
N TRP A 28 -2.75 12.28 1.68
CA TRP A 28 -1.52 13.04 1.48
C TRP A 28 -1.81 14.37 0.78
N THR A 29 -0.84 15.31 0.84
CA THR A 29 -0.85 16.50 -0.02
C THR A 29 -0.29 16.13 -1.40
N ALA A 30 -0.99 16.49 -2.47
CA ALA A 30 -0.44 16.40 -3.81
C ALA A 30 0.79 17.33 -3.96
N PRO A 31 1.88 16.88 -4.59
CA PRO A 31 3.02 17.75 -4.86
C PRO A 31 2.66 18.78 -5.93
N THR A 32 3.20 19.99 -5.79
CA THR A 32 3.09 21.07 -6.79
C THR A 32 4.39 21.27 -7.58
N THR A 33 5.49 20.64 -7.16
CA THR A 33 6.81 20.73 -7.77
C THR A 33 7.42 19.35 -8.00
N ASN A 34 8.31 19.27 -8.99
CA ASN A 34 9.21 18.15 -9.20
C ASN A 34 10.35 18.17 -8.15
N ALA A 35 11.14 17.08 -8.12
CA ALA A 35 12.29 16.97 -7.20
C ALA A 35 13.40 18.00 -7.48
N ASP A 36 13.48 18.53 -8.71
CA ASP A 36 14.40 19.59 -9.12
C ASP A 36 13.89 21.01 -8.76
N GLY A 37 12.73 21.11 -8.10
CA GLY A 37 12.08 22.38 -7.75
C GLY A 37 11.27 23.03 -8.87
N SER A 38 11.30 22.49 -10.09
CA SER A 38 10.47 23.00 -11.18
C SER A 38 8.98 22.72 -10.93
N PRO A 39 8.04 23.54 -11.47
CA PRO A 39 6.62 23.27 -11.33
C PRO A 39 6.22 21.91 -11.90
N LEU A 40 5.35 21.17 -11.19
CA LEU A 40 4.79 19.91 -11.66
C LEU A 40 3.63 20.20 -12.61
N THR A 41 3.72 19.69 -13.85
CA THR A 41 2.78 20.05 -14.92
C THR A 41 2.06 18.88 -15.57
N ASP A 42 2.49 17.66 -15.24
CA ASP A 42 2.21 16.42 -15.96
C ASP A 42 2.04 15.24 -14.99
N LEU A 43 1.53 15.50 -13.78
CA LEU A 43 1.24 14.45 -12.80
C LEU A 43 0.23 13.45 -13.38
N LYS A 44 0.56 12.16 -13.34
CA LYS A 44 -0.29 11.08 -13.87
C LYS A 44 -0.98 10.28 -12.77
N SER A 45 -0.22 9.88 -11.75
CA SER A 45 -0.71 9.01 -10.69
C SER A 45 0.17 9.07 -9.45
N TYR A 46 -0.27 8.36 -8.41
CA TYR A 46 0.48 8.07 -7.21
C TYR A 46 0.64 6.55 -7.07
N ARG A 47 1.78 6.11 -6.55
CA ARG A 47 1.95 4.75 -6.04
C ARG A 47 1.86 4.82 -4.52
N VAL A 48 0.87 4.13 -3.96
CA VAL A 48 0.67 4.03 -2.51
C VAL A 48 1.16 2.66 -2.08
N TYR A 49 2.38 2.64 -1.55
CA TYR A 49 3.07 1.46 -1.05
C TYR A 49 2.54 1.10 0.33
N TYR A 50 2.28 -0.18 0.58
CA TYR A 50 1.82 -0.65 1.89
C TYR A 50 2.37 -2.04 2.20
N SER A 51 2.99 -2.21 3.37
CA SER A 51 3.61 -3.49 3.76
C SER A 51 3.65 -3.66 5.27
N THR A 52 3.79 -4.89 5.75
CA THR A 52 4.13 -5.16 7.15
C THR A 52 5.63 -4.95 7.44
N THR A 53 6.43 -4.71 6.41
CA THR A 53 7.87 -4.41 6.49
C THR A 53 8.12 -2.92 6.28
N ASN A 54 9.09 -2.37 7.02
CA ASN A 54 9.51 -0.98 6.94
C ASN A 54 10.95 -0.90 6.38
N PRO A 55 11.23 -0.10 5.33
CA PRO A 55 10.28 0.70 4.55
C PRO A 55 9.48 -0.12 3.53
N PRO A 56 8.23 0.30 3.19
CA PRO A 56 7.41 -0.36 2.18
C PRO A 56 7.80 0.04 0.74
N CYS A 57 8.69 1.02 0.57
CA CYS A 57 9.13 1.56 -0.70
C CYS A 57 10.66 1.41 -0.83
N PRO A 58 11.24 1.24 -2.04
CA PRO A 58 10.59 1.29 -3.36
C PRO A 58 10.06 -0.04 -3.89
N ASP A 59 10.41 -1.15 -3.24
CA ASP A 59 10.20 -2.50 -3.78
C ASP A 59 8.99 -3.24 -3.18
N GLY A 60 8.29 -2.62 -2.23
CA GLY A 60 7.09 -3.21 -1.65
C GLY A 60 5.86 -3.13 -2.57
N PRO A 61 4.79 -3.86 -2.24
CA PRO A 61 3.56 -3.83 -3.01
C PRO A 61 2.88 -2.46 -2.89
N PHE A 62 2.21 -2.06 -3.97
CA PHE A 62 1.52 -0.77 -4.03
C PHE A 62 0.21 -0.86 -4.81
N VAL A 63 -0.71 0.05 -4.48
CA VAL A 63 -1.85 0.39 -5.34
C VAL A 63 -1.53 1.64 -6.15
N THR A 64 -2.11 1.75 -7.35
CA THR A 64 -1.99 2.95 -8.17
C THR A 64 -3.25 3.81 -8.03
N VAL A 65 -3.07 5.07 -7.66
CA VAL A 65 -4.14 6.06 -7.56
C VAL A 65 -3.97 7.06 -8.70
N ARG A 66 -4.93 7.12 -9.63
CA ARG A 66 -4.87 8.07 -10.75
C ARG A 66 -5.04 9.50 -10.23
N SER A 67 -4.26 10.43 -10.78
CA SER A 67 -4.48 11.86 -10.52
C SER A 67 -5.64 12.37 -11.38
N TRP A 68 -6.50 13.20 -10.80
CA TRP A 68 -7.58 13.89 -11.53
C TRP A 68 -7.09 15.15 -12.25
N THR A 69 -5.92 15.66 -11.87
CA THR A 69 -5.30 16.84 -12.46
C THR A 69 -3.81 16.59 -12.69
N ALA A 70 -3.30 17.09 -13.82
CA ALA A 70 -1.87 17.11 -14.10
C ALA A 70 -1.12 18.19 -13.32
N ARG A 71 -1.84 19.19 -12.80
CA ARG A 71 -1.34 20.36 -12.06
C ARG A 71 -2.15 20.53 -10.77
N PRO A 72 -1.80 19.83 -9.68
CA PRO A 72 -2.48 20.00 -8.41
C PRO A 72 -2.37 21.44 -7.89
N ALA A 73 -3.43 21.91 -7.23
CA ALA A 73 -3.36 23.16 -6.47
C ALA A 73 -2.55 22.97 -5.18
N PRO A 74 -1.99 24.04 -4.59
CA PRO A 74 -1.44 23.99 -3.24
C PRO A 74 -2.44 23.38 -2.25
N ASP A 75 -1.92 22.59 -1.31
CA ASP A 75 -2.70 21.90 -0.26
C ASP A 75 -3.80 20.95 -0.75
N GLN A 76 -3.83 20.62 -2.04
CA GLN A 76 -4.78 19.66 -2.58
C GLN A 76 -4.58 18.29 -1.93
N ARG A 77 -5.60 17.83 -1.20
CA ARG A 77 -5.63 16.52 -0.55
C ARG A 77 -6.03 15.43 -1.53
N VAL A 78 -5.35 14.29 -1.44
CA VAL A 78 -5.74 13.04 -2.10
C VAL A 78 -5.89 11.97 -1.03
N SER A 79 -6.88 11.11 -1.18
CA SER A 79 -7.15 10.03 -0.24
C SER A 79 -7.49 8.72 -0.95
N VAL A 80 -7.07 7.60 -0.37
CA VAL A 80 -7.50 6.25 -0.80
C VAL A 80 -7.71 5.35 0.42
N ARG A 81 -8.71 4.48 0.32
CA ARG A 81 -8.93 3.39 1.28
C ARG A 81 -8.25 2.13 0.76
N LEU A 82 -7.29 1.62 1.53
CA LEU A 82 -6.72 0.29 1.34
C LEU A 82 -7.65 -0.73 1.99
N THR A 83 -7.91 -1.84 1.31
CA THR A 83 -8.84 -2.90 1.74
C THR A 83 -8.19 -4.28 1.64
N GLY A 84 -8.82 -5.31 2.19
CA GLY A 84 -8.29 -6.69 2.16
C GLY A 84 -7.04 -6.86 3.01
N LEU A 85 -6.87 -6.02 4.03
CA LEU A 85 -5.77 -6.09 4.98
C LEU A 85 -6.12 -7.06 6.11
N THR A 86 -5.13 -7.57 6.85
CA THR A 86 -5.40 -8.36 8.05
C THR A 86 -5.83 -7.43 9.18
N LEU A 87 -7.07 -7.56 9.67
CA LEU A 87 -7.56 -6.76 10.81
C LEU A 87 -6.58 -6.76 12.00
N GLY A 88 -6.28 -5.58 12.55
CA GLY A 88 -5.38 -5.38 13.69
C GLY A 88 -3.87 -5.46 13.36
N GLN A 89 -3.51 -5.92 12.17
CA GLN A 89 -2.12 -5.99 11.72
C GLN A 89 -1.56 -4.57 11.49
N LEU A 90 -0.32 -4.35 11.94
CA LEU A 90 0.41 -3.10 11.69
C LEU A 90 0.92 -3.09 10.24
N TYR A 91 0.62 -2.02 9.53
CA TYR A 91 1.15 -1.73 8.19
C TYR A 91 1.90 -0.40 8.19
N TYR A 92 2.91 -0.33 7.34
CA TYR A 92 3.65 0.86 6.97
C TYR A 92 3.20 1.30 5.58
N VAL A 93 2.96 2.60 5.41
CA VAL A 93 2.48 3.21 4.16
C VAL A 93 3.41 4.34 3.74
N ALA A 94 3.76 4.37 2.46
CA ALA A 94 4.51 5.48 1.85
C ALA A 94 3.94 5.78 0.46
N VAL A 95 4.11 7.00 -0.03
CA VAL A 95 3.56 7.44 -1.33
C VAL A 95 4.67 7.95 -2.21
N SER A 96 4.63 7.64 -3.51
CA SER A 96 5.38 8.34 -4.54
C SER A 96 4.45 8.92 -5.61
N ALA A 97 4.86 10.03 -6.22
CA ALA A 97 4.17 10.63 -7.35
C ALA A 97 4.78 10.15 -8.66
N VAL A 98 3.97 10.00 -9.71
CA VAL A 98 4.40 9.54 -11.03
C VAL A 98 3.98 10.55 -12.08
N ASN A 99 4.93 11.02 -12.88
CA ASN A 99 4.70 11.94 -14.01
C ASN A 99 5.23 11.33 -15.32
N SER A 100 5.41 12.13 -16.38
CA SER A 100 5.93 11.61 -17.65
C SER A 100 7.40 11.20 -17.61
N ARG A 101 8.17 11.72 -16.65
CA ARG A 101 9.61 11.44 -16.49
C ARG A 101 9.89 10.24 -15.59
N GLY A 102 8.94 9.84 -14.75
CA GLY A 102 9.08 8.67 -13.88
C GLY A 102 8.39 8.84 -12.54
N SER A 103 8.86 8.09 -11.55
CA SER A 103 8.43 8.20 -10.15
C SER A 103 9.34 9.14 -9.37
N SER A 104 8.77 9.92 -8.47
CA SER A 104 9.51 10.59 -7.40
C SER A 104 10.09 9.58 -6.40
N GLY A 105 10.94 10.08 -5.50
CA GLY A 105 11.21 9.39 -4.24
C GLY A 105 9.95 9.27 -3.38
N CYS A 106 10.02 8.40 -2.37
CA CYS A 106 8.90 8.19 -1.46
C CYS A 106 8.87 9.19 -0.33
N THR A 107 7.66 9.46 0.16
CA THR A 107 7.46 10.09 1.46
C THR A 107 8.07 9.23 2.58
N PRO A 108 8.37 9.83 3.75
CA PRO A 108 8.57 9.04 4.96
C PRO A 108 7.40 8.07 5.18
N ALA A 109 7.71 6.87 5.66
CA ALA A 109 6.69 5.89 5.96
C ALA A 109 5.92 6.29 7.22
N VAL A 110 4.60 6.21 7.16
CA VAL A 110 3.71 6.29 8.32
C VAL A 110 3.18 4.90 8.64
N SER A 111 2.74 4.64 9.87
CA SER A 111 2.23 3.33 10.25
C SER A 111 0.90 3.40 10.98
N ALA A 112 0.07 2.39 10.76
CA ALA A 112 -1.23 2.24 11.40
C ALA A 112 -1.65 0.76 11.44
N ARG A 113 -2.50 0.41 12.41
CA ARG A 113 -3.13 -0.92 12.45
C ARG A 113 -4.40 -0.90 11.60
N ALA A 114 -4.59 -1.93 10.78
CA ALA A 114 -5.81 -2.06 9.99
C ALA A 114 -7.04 -2.14 10.90
N ARG A 115 -8.06 -1.34 10.59
CA ARG A 115 -9.31 -1.22 11.35
C ARG A 115 -10.46 -1.96 10.66
N PRO A 116 -11.59 -2.22 11.33
CA PRO A 116 -12.79 -2.68 10.64
C PRO A 116 -13.24 -1.66 9.56
N PRO A 117 -13.86 -2.11 8.45
CA PRO A 117 -14.30 -1.26 7.33
C PRO A 117 -15.15 -0.05 7.71
#